data_AF-A0AA37GWE1-F1
#
_entry.id   AF-A0AA37GWE1-F1
#
_cell.length_a   1.000
_cell.length_b   1.000
_cell.length_c   1.000
_cell.angle_alpha   90.00
_cell.angle_beta   90.00
_cell.angle_gamma   90.00
#
_symmetry.space_group_name_H-M   'P 1'
#
loop_
_entity.id
_entity.type
_entity.pdbx_description
1 polymer ?
#
loop_
_entity_poly.entity_id
_entity_poly.type
_entity_poly.pdbx_seq_one_letter_code
_entity_poly.pdbx_strand_id
1 'polypeptide(L)'
;MTPSLPLDASSVFAAVSKKHAEARNYYCTWTRDAETGKPLLCYGGEDAKIKIYDIVENRLVNRQVALMKRQDVCDVVTSPINPLIIASCSDDTTVRIWSLDPKHEKQPCLCILGGEGHYWNLLTLACSELSFDIHPVSFFGDYILSRACHDDVIVLWKIEGFSSQDPPPPQSMAPTTINPANLTRSAFNPGVSAECPAPYTRLVEFQTPGCGPQFFMRFKLHFVPDQHPILAFCNASGKIYFWDFEQITGFHDYVNALRRPRRDGEEPVPKPNWLNAITHRSTGNAKSGLTVRERKAADKVHRTELEQVPELKGQFNQETLDMWNGKYSVSNPQVPLKPHKIENCGASTFVGRQVAWSPGGQWCVVVGSSNFALVLQRWAPPKKEA
;
A
#
# COMPACT_ATOMS: atom_id res chain seq x y z
N MET A 1 20.90 25.75 18.08
CA MET A 1 21.88 25.57 16.99
C MET A 1 21.10 25.26 15.73
N THR A 2 21.00 26.23 14.84
CA THR A 2 20.41 26.06 13.50
C THR A 2 21.33 25.18 12.66
N PRO A 3 20.84 24.11 12.02
CA PRO A 3 21.68 23.35 11.10
C PRO A 3 21.89 24.21 9.85
N SER A 4 23.13 24.67 9.67
CA SER A 4 23.59 25.32 8.44
C SER A 4 23.44 24.35 7.27
N LEU A 5 22.62 24.71 6.29
CA LEU A 5 22.60 24.05 4.99
C LEU A 5 24.00 24.20 4.35
N PRO A 6 24.63 23.11 3.85
CA PRO A 6 25.82 23.25 3.03
C PRO A 6 25.45 23.94 1.72
N LEU A 7 26.03 25.12 1.49
CA LEU A 7 25.78 26.00 0.35
C LEU A 7 26.34 25.48 -0.99
N ASP A 8 27.02 24.33 -1.02
CA ASP A 8 27.68 23.81 -2.24
C ASP A 8 27.64 22.27 -2.35
N ALA A 9 26.54 21.63 -1.94
CA ALA A 9 26.34 20.23 -2.28
C ALA A 9 25.97 20.11 -3.76
N SER A 10 26.95 19.70 -4.59
CA SER A 10 26.72 19.20 -5.95
C SER A 10 25.49 18.27 -5.94
N SER A 11 24.53 18.54 -6.82
CA SER A 11 23.21 17.92 -6.81
C SER A 11 23.27 16.43 -7.16
N VAL A 12 23.54 15.57 -6.18
CA VAL A 12 23.41 14.12 -6.31
C VAL A 12 21.94 13.71 -6.51
N PHE A 13 20.98 14.56 -6.10
CA PHE A 13 19.54 14.25 -6.07
C PHE A 13 18.63 15.21 -6.85
N ALA A 14 19.15 16.05 -7.74
CA ALA A 14 18.30 16.97 -8.52
C ALA A 14 18.20 16.54 -9.99
N ALA A 15 17.16 15.78 -10.32
CA ALA A 15 16.70 15.60 -11.70
C ALA A 15 15.54 16.58 -11.97
N VAL A 16 15.80 17.89 -11.86
CA VAL A 16 14.86 18.89 -12.38
C VAL A 16 15.65 19.90 -13.18
N SER A 17 15.42 19.92 -14.48
CA SER A 17 15.95 20.97 -15.35
C SER A 17 15.48 22.33 -14.84
N LYS A 18 16.44 23.21 -14.47
CA LYS A 18 16.17 24.62 -14.11
C LYS A 18 15.40 25.37 -15.21
N LYS A 19 15.35 24.86 -16.45
CA LYS A 19 14.62 25.44 -17.58
C LYS A 19 13.09 25.23 -17.53
N HIS A 20 12.56 24.36 -16.67
CA HIS A 20 11.12 24.08 -16.57
C HIS A 20 10.57 24.30 -15.15
N ALA A 21 11.08 25.33 -14.46
CA ALA A 21 10.68 25.72 -13.11
C ALA A 21 9.25 26.33 -13.00
N GLU A 22 8.51 26.40 -14.11
CA GLU A 22 7.24 27.15 -14.17
C GLU A 22 6.03 26.39 -13.59
N ALA A 23 6.09 25.07 -13.45
CA ALA A 23 4.94 24.25 -12.99
C ALA A 23 5.30 23.35 -11.80
N ARG A 24 4.38 23.25 -10.82
CA ARG A 24 4.52 22.34 -9.68
C ARG A 24 4.30 20.90 -10.12
N ASN A 25 5.30 20.05 -9.90
CA ASN A 25 5.23 18.61 -10.19
C ASN A 25 4.98 17.84 -8.90
N TYR A 26 4.15 16.81 -8.95
CA TYR A 26 3.74 16.04 -7.76
C TYR A 26 3.57 14.53 -7.97
N TYR A 27 3.76 14.04 -9.20
CA TYR A 27 3.88 12.61 -9.52
C TYR A 27 5.12 12.32 -10.38
N CYS A 28 5.63 11.09 -10.27
CA CYS A 28 6.67 10.57 -11.15
C CYS A 28 6.63 9.04 -11.20
N THR A 29 7.16 8.47 -12.28
CA THR A 29 7.32 7.04 -12.46
C THR A 29 8.48 6.73 -13.41
N TRP A 30 9.03 5.52 -13.34
CA TRP A 30 10.09 5.08 -14.24
C TRP A 30 9.51 4.44 -15.50
N THR A 31 10.15 4.69 -16.64
CA THR A 31 9.91 3.99 -17.91
C THR A 31 11.25 3.69 -18.58
N ARG A 32 11.22 3.11 -19.77
CA ARG A 32 12.41 2.81 -20.56
C ARG A 32 12.22 3.29 -21.98
N ASP A 33 13.31 3.73 -22.59
CA ASP A 33 13.34 3.99 -24.01
C ASP A 33 13.11 2.68 -24.80
N ALA A 34 12.23 2.72 -25.79
CA ALA A 34 11.80 1.54 -26.54
C ALA A 34 12.94 0.90 -27.36
N GLU A 35 13.87 1.71 -27.86
CA GLU A 35 14.94 1.26 -28.77
C GLU A 35 16.22 0.91 -28.00
N THR A 36 16.58 1.74 -27.03
CA THR A 36 17.86 1.64 -26.31
C THR A 36 17.75 0.97 -24.95
N GLY A 37 16.53 0.78 -24.42
CA GLY A 37 16.29 0.23 -23.08
C GLY A 37 16.75 1.15 -21.93
N LYS A 38 17.22 2.36 -22.23
CA LYS A 38 17.71 3.34 -21.24
C LYS A 38 16.60 3.73 -20.25
N PRO A 39 16.93 3.91 -18.96
CA PRO A 39 15.95 4.34 -17.96
C PRO A 39 15.55 5.79 -18.21
N LEU A 40 14.25 6.04 -18.26
CA LEU A 40 13.66 7.35 -18.43
C LEU A 40 12.76 7.65 -17.22
N LEU A 41 12.78 8.90 -16.76
CA LEU A 41 11.91 9.37 -15.69
C LEU A 41 10.72 10.12 -16.28
N CYS A 42 9.52 9.58 -16.07
CA CYS A 42 8.28 10.28 -16.33
C CYS A 42 7.89 11.10 -15.11
N TYR A 43 7.51 12.36 -15.29
CA TYR A 43 7.06 13.22 -14.20
C TYR A 43 6.09 14.29 -14.70
N GLY A 44 5.30 14.84 -13.79
CA GLY A 44 4.39 15.94 -14.12
C GLY A 44 3.60 16.45 -12.92
N GLY A 45 2.66 17.34 -13.20
CA GLY A 45 1.76 17.92 -12.21
C GLY A 45 0.82 18.94 -12.83
N GLU A 46 0.88 20.18 -12.35
CA GLU A 46 -0.09 21.26 -12.59
C GLU A 46 -0.21 21.69 -14.07
N ASP A 47 0.79 21.43 -14.90
CA ASP A 47 0.75 21.78 -16.32
C ASP A 47 0.02 20.74 -17.20
N ALA A 48 -0.55 19.71 -16.58
CA ALA A 48 -1.28 18.64 -17.25
C ALA A 48 -0.47 18.02 -18.40
N LYS A 49 0.84 17.88 -18.21
CA LYS A 49 1.76 17.27 -19.17
C LYS A 49 2.60 16.21 -18.49
N ILE A 50 2.69 15.05 -19.12
CA ILE A 50 3.67 14.03 -18.73
C ILE A 50 4.97 14.35 -19.48
N LYS A 51 5.98 14.75 -18.72
CA LYS A 51 7.33 15.05 -19.22
C LYS A 51 8.19 13.81 -19.06
N ILE A 52 9.03 13.54 -20.06
CA ILE A 52 9.94 12.41 -20.08
C ILE A 52 11.37 12.95 -20.02
N TYR A 53 12.11 12.54 -19.00
CA TYR A 53 13.49 12.95 -18.77
C TYR A 53 14.44 11.78 -18.96
N ASP A 54 15.46 11.98 -19.80
CA ASP A 54 16.61 11.09 -19.84
C ASP A 54 17.57 11.51 -18.71
N ILE A 55 17.63 10.68 -17.67
CA ILE A 55 18.50 10.91 -16.52
C ILE A 55 19.98 10.64 -16.82
N VAL A 56 20.28 9.83 -17.84
CA VAL A 56 21.66 9.46 -18.22
C VAL A 56 22.28 10.59 -19.04
N GLU A 57 21.52 11.10 -20.01
CA GLU A 57 21.95 12.20 -20.89
C GLU A 57 21.60 13.58 -20.32
N ASN A 58 20.93 13.62 -19.16
CA ASN A 58 20.52 14.83 -18.46
C ASN A 58 19.74 15.82 -19.34
N ARG A 59 18.80 15.30 -20.14
CA ARG A 59 18.00 16.09 -21.08
C ARG A 59 16.54 15.68 -21.09
N LEU A 60 15.68 16.64 -21.39
CA LEU A 60 14.27 16.35 -21.64
C LEU A 60 14.16 15.66 -23.00
N VAL A 61 13.56 14.48 -23.04
CA VAL A 61 13.23 13.81 -24.29
C VAL A 61 12.13 14.64 -24.95
N ASN A 62 12.25 14.93 -26.24
CA ASN A 62 11.24 15.71 -26.97
C ASN A 62 9.97 14.89 -27.27
N ARG A 63 9.49 14.14 -26.27
CA ARG A 63 8.21 13.44 -26.22
C ARG A 63 7.50 13.95 -24.98
N GLN A 64 6.49 14.78 -25.20
CA GLN A 64 5.58 15.21 -24.16
C GLN A 64 4.22 14.65 -24.50
N VAL A 65 3.59 13.98 -23.54
CA VAL A 65 2.18 13.62 -23.68
C VAL A 65 1.39 14.76 -23.06
N ALA A 66 0.84 15.60 -23.93
CA ALA A 66 -0.08 16.66 -23.53
C ALA A 66 -1.43 16.03 -23.22
N LEU A 67 -1.92 16.25 -22.00
CA LEU A 67 -3.30 15.95 -21.66
C LEU A 67 -4.20 16.99 -22.33
N MET A 68 -5.47 16.65 -22.57
CA MET A 68 -6.43 17.68 -22.99
C MET A 68 -6.47 18.82 -21.96
N LYS A 69 -6.68 20.04 -22.46
CA LYS A 69 -6.65 21.30 -21.70
C LYS A 69 -7.36 21.20 -20.33
N ARG A 70 -6.64 21.59 -19.28
CA ARG A 70 -7.11 22.02 -17.94
C ARG A 70 -7.60 20.94 -16.95
N GLN A 71 -7.02 19.74 -16.91
CA GLN A 71 -7.38 18.75 -15.89
C GLN A 71 -6.13 18.18 -15.21
N ASP A 72 -6.12 18.25 -13.88
CA ASP A 72 -4.99 17.84 -13.04
C ASP A 72 -4.89 16.31 -12.99
N VAL A 73 -3.72 15.77 -13.38
CA VAL A 73 -3.41 14.35 -13.20
C VAL A 73 -2.87 14.15 -11.80
N CYS A 74 -3.59 13.39 -10.98
CA CYS A 74 -3.26 13.18 -9.59
C CYS A 74 -2.12 12.15 -9.42
N ASP A 75 -2.07 11.13 -10.27
CA ASP A 75 -1.08 10.06 -10.17
C ASP A 75 -0.79 9.40 -11.53
N VAL A 76 0.40 8.82 -11.66
CA VAL A 76 0.83 8.07 -12.84
C VAL A 76 1.58 6.82 -12.43
N VAL A 77 1.22 5.69 -13.04
CA VAL A 77 1.88 4.40 -12.84
C VAL A 77 2.33 3.84 -14.18
N THR A 78 3.49 3.21 -14.24
CA THR A 78 3.91 2.47 -15.44
C THR A 78 3.37 1.06 -15.35
N SER A 79 2.97 0.48 -16.48
CA SER A 79 2.57 -0.91 -16.53
C SER A 79 3.76 -1.81 -16.18
N PRO A 80 3.59 -2.76 -15.25
CA PRO A 80 4.66 -3.68 -14.88
C PRO A 80 4.99 -4.68 -15.99
N ILE A 81 4.10 -4.87 -16.97
CA ILE A 81 4.27 -5.84 -18.07
C ILE A 81 4.93 -5.18 -19.28
N ASN A 82 4.57 -3.93 -19.56
CA ASN A 82 5.10 -3.19 -20.69
C ASN A 82 5.56 -1.81 -20.21
N PRO A 83 6.88 -1.56 -20.12
CA PRO A 83 7.40 -0.29 -19.62
C PRO A 83 6.98 0.91 -20.49
N LEU A 84 6.54 0.67 -21.73
CA LEU A 84 6.05 1.71 -22.63
C LEU A 84 4.58 2.07 -22.38
N ILE A 85 3.86 1.34 -21.54
CA ILE A 85 2.48 1.66 -21.19
C ILE A 85 2.46 2.37 -19.84
N ILE A 86 1.75 3.48 -19.75
CA ILE A 86 1.55 4.22 -18.49
C ILE A 86 0.05 4.44 -18.28
N ALA A 87 -0.41 4.39 -17.03
CA ALA A 87 -1.76 4.79 -16.64
C ALA A 87 -1.71 6.06 -15.80
N SER A 88 -2.67 6.96 -16.00
CA SER A 88 -2.81 8.19 -15.22
C SER A 88 -4.22 8.29 -14.64
N CYS A 89 -4.39 8.71 -13.39
CA CYS A 89 -5.68 9.17 -12.88
C CYS A 89 -5.73 10.69 -12.82
N SER A 90 -6.93 11.24 -12.96
CA SER A 90 -7.15 12.68 -13.01
C SER A 90 -8.37 13.10 -12.19
N ASP A 91 -8.41 14.38 -11.83
CA ASP A 91 -9.55 15.04 -11.18
C ASP A 91 -10.83 14.99 -12.04
N ASP A 92 -10.69 14.76 -13.35
CA ASP A 92 -11.80 14.49 -14.28
C ASP A 92 -12.49 13.13 -14.08
N THR A 93 -12.13 12.43 -13.00
CA THR A 93 -12.61 11.12 -12.59
C THR A 93 -12.32 10.00 -13.59
N THR A 94 -11.46 10.26 -14.59
CA THR A 94 -11.02 9.27 -15.55
C THR A 94 -9.66 8.67 -15.18
N VAL A 95 -9.46 7.41 -15.56
CA VAL A 95 -8.14 6.80 -15.66
C VAL A 95 -7.82 6.64 -17.14
N ARG A 96 -6.63 7.03 -17.57
CA ARG A 96 -6.22 6.97 -18.98
C ARG A 96 -5.00 6.10 -19.13
N ILE A 97 -4.98 5.29 -20.18
CA ILE A 97 -3.86 4.43 -20.55
C ILE A 97 -3.17 5.03 -21.77
N TRP A 98 -1.86 5.16 -21.69
CA TRP A 98 -1.02 5.77 -22.70
C TRP A 98 0.07 4.81 -23.15
N SER A 99 0.52 4.99 -24.39
CA SER A 99 1.69 4.32 -24.95
C SER A 99 2.78 5.32 -25.30
N LEU A 100 4.00 4.97 -24.91
CA LEU A 100 5.24 5.67 -25.23
C LEU A 100 5.98 5.08 -26.44
N ASP A 101 5.45 3.99 -27.00
CA ASP A 101 5.92 3.38 -28.25
C ASP A 101 5.86 4.39 -29.42
N PRO A 102 6.96 4.61 -30.18
CA PRO A 102 6.99 5.52 -31.32
C PRO A 102 5.85 5.29 -32.32
N LYS A 103 5.36 4.06 -32.49
CA LYS A 103 4.27 3.75 -33.42
C LYS A 103 2.95 4.45 -33.05
N HIS A 104 2.78 4.80 -31.78
CA HIS A 104 1.61 5.49 -31.25
C HIS A 104 1.83 7.00 -31.06
N GLU A 105 2.93 7.59 -31.56
CA GLU A 105 3.27 9.01 -31.34
C GLU A 105 2.16 9.99 -31.77
N LYS A 106 1.45 9.68 -32.87
CA LYS A 106 0.33 10.51 -33.36
C LYS A 106 -0.92 10.44 -32.46
N GLN A 107 -1.10 9.34 -31.74
CA GLN A 107 -2.22 9.12 -30.82
C GLN A 107 -1.76 8.25 -29.64
N PRO A 108 -1.09 8.85 -28.63
CA PRO A 108 -0.48 8.08 -27.55
C PRO A 108 -1.51 7.57 -26.52
N CYS A 109 -2.72 8.14 -26.47
CA CYS A 109 -3.79 7.68 -25.59
C CYS A 109 -4.45 6.43 -26.20
N LEU A 110 -4.23 5.28 -25.58
CA LEU A 110 -4.79 3.99 -26.04
C LEU A 110 -6.20 3.76 -25.50
N CYS A 111 -6.47 4.20 -24.27
CA CYS A 111 -7.74 3.96 -23.61
C CYS A 111 -8.07 5.07 -22.61
N ILE A 112 -9.35 5.40 -22.51
CA ILE A 112 -9.89 6.28 -21.47
C ILE A 112 -10.92 5.45 -20.71
N LEU A 113 -10.64 5.18 -19.45
CA LEU A 113 -11.52 4.55 -18.47
C LEU A 113 -12.27 5.69 -17.76
N GLY A 114 -13.46 6.01 -18.25
CA GLY A 114 -14.32 7.06 -17.71
C GLY A 114 -15.79 6.64 -17.67
N GLY A 115 -16.64 7.47 -17.08
CA GLY A 115 -18.07 7.22 -16.90
C GLY A 115 -18.57 7.75 -15.55
N GLU A 116 -19.78 7.36 -15.12
CA GLU A 116 -20.36 7.79 -13.84
C GLU A 116 -19.88 6.97 -12.61
N GLY A 117 -18.90 6.08 -12.77
CA GLY A 117 -18.46 5.17 -11.69
C GLY A 117 -17.63 5.82 -10.58
N HIS A 118 -17.09 7.02 -10.83
CA HIS A 118 -16.27 7.77 -9.89
C HIS A 118 -16.93 9.10 -9.55
N TYR A 119 -17.49 9.19 -8.34
CA TYR A 119 -18.25 10.36 -7.86
C TYR A 119 -17.37 11.45 -7.20
N TRP A 120 -16.09 11.13 -6.95
CA TRP A 120 -15.11 12.01 -6.29
C TRP A 120 -13.73 11.83 -6.93
N ASN A 121 -12.84 12.80 -6.72
CA ASN A 121 -11.50 12.84 -7.32
C ASN A 121 -10.68 11.58 -6.99
N LEU A 122 -10.06 10.98 -8.00
CA LEU A 122 -9.19 9.81 -7.85
C LEU A 122 -7.78 10.25 -7.42
N LEU A 123 -7.48 10.13 -6.13
CA LEU A 123 -6.27 10.71 -5.53
C LEU A 123 -5.01 9.84 -5.62
N THR A 124 -5.12 8.53 -5.83
CA THR A 124 -3.97 7.61 -5.88
C THR A 124 -4.34 6.35 -6.65
N LEU A 125 -3.47 5.96 -7.59
CA LEU A 125 -3.51 4.63 -8.20
C LEU A 125 -2.36 3.82 -7.60
N ALA A 126 -2.68 2.82 -6.78
CA ALA A 126 -1.65 1.88 -6.32
C ALA A 126 -1.48 0.77 -7.35
N CYS A 127 -0.42 0.85 -8.16
CA CYS A 127 0.11 -0.30 -8.88
C CYS A 127 1.39 -0.74 -8.14
N SER A 128 1.37 -1.94 -7.58
CA SER A 128 2.58 -2.58 -7.04
C SER A 128 3.45 -3.05 -8.21
N GLU A 129 4.77 -2.95 -8.06
CA GLU A 129 5.75 -3.38 -9.06
C GLU A 129 6.40 -4.68 -8.61
N LEU A 130 6.77 -5.49 -9.60
CA LEU A 130 7.88 -6.41 -9.49
C LEU A 130 8.94 -6.11 -10.55
N SER A 131 10.18 -6.01 -10.07
CA SER A 131 11.38 -5.71 -10.81
C SER A 131 12.01 -6.98 -11.41
N PHE A 132 12.30 -6.89 -12.70
CA PHE A 132 13.23 -7.70 -13.51
C PHE A 132 12.92 -9.20 -13.73
N ASP A 133 13.06 -9.54 -15.01
CA ASP A 133 12.93 -10.84 -15.68
C ASP A 133 11.50 -11.39 -15.88
N ILE A 134 10.97 -11.08 -17.08
CA ILE A 134 10.02 -11.89 -17.87
C ILE A 134 8.69 -12.26 -17.16
N HIS A 135 7.65 -11.43 -17.41
CA HIS A 135 6.20 -11.72 -17.36
C HIS A 135 5.56 -12.32 -16.06
N PRO A 136 4.29 -11.99 -15.72
CA PRO A 136 3.62 -10.68 -15.77
C PRO A 136 2.78 -10.34 -14.48
N VAL A 137 2.36 -9.06 -14.39
CA VAL A 137 1.26 -8.43 -13.60
C VAL A 137 1.50 -8.04 -12.12
N SER A 138 0.86 -6.96 -11.62
CA SER A 138 0.61 -6.71 -10.17
C SER A 138 -0.44 -5.60 -9.93
N PHE A 139 -1.49 -5.65 -9.07
CA PHE A 139 -2.09 -6.61 -8.11
C PHE A 139 -1.23 -7.23 -7.00
N PHE A 140 -1.80 -7.39 -5.79
CA PHE A 140 -1.41 -8.53 -4.94
C PHE A 140 -2.12 -9.76 -5.54
N GLY A 141 -1.55 -10.40 -6.56
CA GLY A 141 -2.24 -11.45 -7.31
C GLY A 141 -3.44 -10.95 -8.11
N ASP A 142 -4.66 -11.05 -7.55
CA ASP A 142 -5.91 -10.50 -8.10
C ASP A 142 -6.61 -9.53 -7.12
N TYR A 143 -5.95 -9.21 -5.99
CA TYR A 143 -6.47 -8.36 -4.93
C TYR A 143 -6.04 -6.89 -5.07
N ILE A 144 -6.84 -6.00 -4.49
CA ILE A 144 -6.71 -4.54 -4.58
C ILE A 144 -6.50 -3.94 -3.19
N LEU A 145 -5.53 -3.04 -3.07
CA LEU A 145 -5.33 -2.17 -1.91
C LEU A 145 -5.72 -0.74 -2.26
N SER A 146 -6.50 -0.09 -1.40
CA SER A 146 -6.91 1.31 -1.59
C SER A 146 -7.06 2.05 -0.26
N ARG A 147 -6.90 3.38 -0.30
CA ARG A 147 -7.21 4.27 0.84
C ARG A 147 -7.96 5.50 0.34
N ALA A 148 -8.83 6.06 1.18
CA ALA A 148 -9.48 7.34 0.94
C ALA A 148 -8.96 8.40 1.92
N CYS A 149 -9.30 9.67 1.67
CA CYS A 149 -9.12 10.74 2.66
C CYS A 149 -10.10 10.52 3.83
N HIS A 150 -9.73 10.95 5.04
CA HIS A 150 -10.49 10.77 6.30
C HIS A 150 -10.65 9.34 6.80
N ASP A 151 -10.41 8.35 5.94
CA ASP A 151 -10.34 6.96 6.33
C ASP A 151 -8.93 6.70 6.90
N ASP A 152 -8.84 6.58 8.23
CA ASP A 152 -7.63 6.16 8.95
C ASP A 152 -7.35 4.66 8.73
N VAL A 153 -7.63 4.14 7.53
CA VAL A 153 -7.44 2.73 7.12
C VAL A 153 -6.94 2.60 5.67
N ILE A 154 -6.22 1.50 5.40
CA ILE A 154 -6.00 0.97 4.05
C ILE A 154 -6.83 -0.30 3.94
N VAL A 155 -7.61 -0.45 2.87
CA VAL A 155 -8.52 -1.59 2.68
C VAL A 155 -7.95 -2.53 1.61
N LEU A 156 -7.86 -3.82 1.92
CA LEU A 156 -7.65 -4.92 0.99
C LEU A 156 -8.99 -5.51 0.60
N TRP A 157 -9.25 -5.64 -0.69
CA TRP A 157 -10.50 -6.13 -1.24
C TRP A 157 -10.28 -6.83 -2.58
N LYS A 158 -11.30 -7.58 -3.05
CA LYS A 158 -11.29 -8.24 -4.36
C LYS A 158 -12.54 -7.90 -5.16
N ILE A 159 -12.43 -7.97 -6.47
CA ILE A 159 -13.57 -7.97 -7.39
C ILE A 159 -14.06 -9.40 -7.51
N GLU A 160 -15.35 -9.64 -7.30
CA GLU A 160 -15.90 -11.00 -7.44
C GLU A 160 -15.92 -11.42 -8.91
N GLY A 161 -15.45 -12.64 -9.16
CA GLY A 161 -15.33 -13.24 -10.49
C GLY A 161 -14.22 -12.66 -11.38
N PHE A 162 -13.39 -11.75 -10.87
CA PHE A 162 -12.18 -11.31 -11.57
C PHE A 162 -11.03 -12.29 -11.32
N SER A 163 -10.39 -12.75 -12.40
CA SER A 163 -9.05 -13.35 -12.33
C SER A 163 -8.18 -12.89 -13.49
N SER A 164 -6.90 -12.64 -13.21
CA SER A 164 -5.89 -12.33 -14.23
C SER A 164 -5.54 -13.52 -15.14
N GLN A 165 -5.92 -14.74 -14.77
CA GLN A 165 -5.74 -15.93 -15.59
C GLN A 165 -6.81 -16.08 -16.67
N ASP A 166 -7.94 -15.40 -16.51
CA ASP A 166 -9.03 -15.44 -17.47
C ASP A 166 -8.70 -14.56 -18.70
N PRO A 167 -9.18 -14.92 -19.90
CA PRO A 167 -9.03 -14.07 -21.06
C PRO A 167 -9.72 -12.70 -20.82
N PRO A 168 -9.14 -11.59 -21.29
CA PRO A 168 -9.76 -10.27 -21.15
C PRO A 168 -11.19 -10.28 -21.72
N PRO A 169 -12.20 -9.76 -20.98
CA PRO A 169 -13.57 -9.78 -21.45
C PRO A 169 -13.74 -8.90 -22.70
N PRO A 170 -14.62 -9.28 -23.64
CA PRO A 170 -14.90 -8.46 -24.82
C PRO A 170 -15.57 -7.15 -24.42
N GLN A 171 -15.39 -6.09 -25.21
CA GLN A 171 -15.95 -4.76 -24.93
C GLN A 171 -17.48 -4.78 -24.74
N SER A 172 -18.18 -5.71 -25.40
CA SER A 172 -19.63 -5.91 -25.27
C SER A 172 -20.07 -6.36 -23.87
N MET A 173 -19.15 -6.87 -23.04
CA MET A 173 -19.40 -7.31 -21.67
C MET A 173 -19.23 -6.17 -20.65
N ALA A 174 -18.73 -5.01 -21.07
CA ALA A 174 -18.61 -3.86 -20.20
C ALA A 174 -20.00 -3.43 -19.70
N PRO A 175 -20.19 -3.27 -18.38
CA PRO A 175 -21.49 -2.90 -17.82
C PRO A 175 -21.88 -1.49 -18.26
N THR A 176 -23.17 -1.28 -18.48
CA THR A 176 -23.73 0.01 -18.92
C THR A 176 -24.40 0.76 -17.76
N THR A 177 -24.61 2.06 -17.95
CA THR A 177 -25.23 2.95 -16.94
C THR A 177 -26.76 2.94 -16.96
N ILE A 178 -27.39 1.96 -17.62
CA ILE A 178 -28.86 1.90 -17.83
C ILE A 178 -29.65 2.12 -16.54
N ASN A 179 -29.19 1.59 -15.41
CA ASN A 179 -29.76 1.89 -14.09
C ASN A 179 -28.84 2.81 -13.27
N PRO A 180 -29.07 4.13 -13.19
CA PRO A 180 -28.20 5.05 -12.44
C PRO A 180 -28.19 4.82 -10.92
N ALA A 181 -29.16 4.08 -10.35
CA ALA A 181 -29.16 3.74 -8.93
C ALA A 181 -28.07 2.72 -8.53
N ASN A 182 -27.50 1.99 -9.50
CA ASN A 182 -26.43 1.03 -9.24
C ASN A 182 -25.09 1.76 -9.09
N LEU A 183 -24.66 1.99 -7.86
CA LEU A 183 -23.37 2.62 -7.53
C LEU A 183 -22.16 1.71 -7.84
N THR A 184 -22.37 0.42 -8.09
CA THR A 184 -21.29 -0.50 -8.47
C THR A 184 -21.74 -1.46 -9.55
N ARG A 185 -20.88 -1.69 -10.54
CA ARG A 185 -21.12 -2.56 -11.69
C ARG A 185 -19.83 -3.31 -12.02
N SER A 186 -19.94 -4.55 -12.45
CA SER A 186 -18.79 -5.37 -12.83
C SER A 186 -19.10 -6.17 -14.10
N ALA A 187 -18.12 -6.25 -15.00
CA ALA A 187 -18.16 -7.14 -16.17
C ALA A 187 -17.88 -8.61 -15.79
N PHE A 188 -17.30 -8.83 -14.60
CA PHE A 188 -16.73 -10.11 -14.19
C PHE A 188 -17.70 -11.02 -13.42
N ASN A 189 -19.01 -10.69 -13.40
CA ASN A 189 -19.95 -11.28 -12.43
C ASN A 189 -20.57 -12.62 -12.89
N PRO A 190 -20.38 -13.75 -12.16
CA PRO A 190 -21.18 -14.95 -12.33
C PRO A 190 -22.39 -14.95 -11.39
N GLY A 191 -23.33 -14.04 -11.59
CA GLY A 191 -24.60 -14.01 -10.86
C GLY A 191 -24.51 -13.56 -9.40
N VAL A 192 -25.33 -12.57 -9.02
CA VAL A 192 -25.57 -12.22 -7.61
C VAL A 192 -26.30 -13.40 -6.95
N SER A 193 -25.59 -14.24 -6.20
CA SER A 193 -26.21 -15.29 -5.38
C SER A 193 -26.62 -14.71 -4.01
N ALA A 194 -27.47 -15.43 -3.28
CA ALA A 194 -27.81 -15.06 -1.89
C ALA A 194 -26.60 -15.06 -0.94
N GLU A 195 -25.48 -15.70 -1.34
CA GLU A 195 -24.26 -15.85 -0.56
C GLU A 195 -23.24 -14.72 -0.83
N CYS A 196 -23.25 -14.12 -2.04
CA CYS A 196 -22.42 -12.97 -2.41
C CYS A 196 -23.28 -11.87 -3.10
N PRO A 197 -23.89 -10.97 -2.32
CA PRO A 197 -24.83 -9.97 -2.86
C PRO A 197 -24.15 -8.79 -3.58
N ALA A 198 -22.81 -8.69 -3.54
CA ALA A 198 -22.05 -7.54 -4.03
C ALA A 198 -20.98 -7.96 -5.07
N PRO A 199 -20.68 -7.10 -6.07
CA PRO A 199 -19.66 -7.38 -7.09
C PRO A 199 -18.21 -7.26 -6.57
N TYR A 200 -18.02 -7.04 -5.28
CA TYR A 200 -16.72 -6.97 -4.61
C TYR A 200 -16.87 -7.41 -3.15
N THR A 201 -15.75 -7.84 -2.56
CA THR A 201 -15.68 -8.23 -1.14
C THR A 201 -14.49 -7.54 -0.48
N ARG A 202 -14.75 -6.84 0.64
CA ARG A 202 -13.69 -6.34 1.54
C ARG A 202 -13.15 -7.51 2.36
N LEU A 203 -11.83 -7.60 2.46
CA LEU A 203 -11.14 -8.73 3.09
C LEU A 203 -10.51 -8.31 4.41
N VAL A 204 -9.67 -7.27 4.39
CA VAL A 204 -8.88 -6.84 5.54
C VAL A 204 -8.75 -5.32 5.52
N GLU A 205 -8.83 -4.69 6.68
CA GLU A 205 -8.49 -3.28 6.86
C GLU A 205 -7.19 -3.15 7.67
N PHE A 206 -6.34 -2.19 7.33
CA PHE A 206 -5.07 -1.91 8.01
C PHE A 206 -5.14 -0.52 8.63
N GLN A 207 -4.94 -0.42 9.94
CA GLN A 207 -5.14 0.82 10.68
C GLN A 207 -4.02 1.83 10.42
N THR A 208 -4.34 2.98 9.83
CA THR A 208 -3.41 4.10 9.62
C THR A 208 -3.82 5.33 10.46
N PRO A 209 -3.70 5.30 11.80
CA PRO A 209 -4.23 6.36 12.63
C PRO A 209 -3.41 7.66 12.47
N GLY A 210 -4.08 8.79 12.65
CA GLY A 210 -3.44 10.10 12.68
C GLY A 210 -3.14 10.66 11.29
N CYS A 211 -4.00 10.39 10.31
CA CYS A 211 -3.98 11.08 9.01
C CYS A 211 -4.77 12.40 9.06
N GLY A 212 -5.84 12.46 9.87
CA GLY A 212 -6.67 13.65 9.99
C GLY A 212 -7.30 14.04 8.64
N PRO A 213 -7.38 15.35 8.29
CA PRO A 213 -7.90 15.79 7.00
C PRO A 213 -6.87 15.73 5.86
N GLN A 214 -5.67 15.18 6.10
CA GLN A 214 -4.64 15.14 5.09
C GLN A 214 -4.96 14.10 4.02
N PHE A 215 -4.90 14.52 2.76
CA PHE A 215 -5.02 13.70 1.57
C PHE A 215 -3.67 13.69 0.82
N PHE A 216 -3.59 12.94 -0.29
CA PHE A 216 -2.35 12.80 -1.08
C PHE A 216 -1.20 12.17 -0.26
N MET A 217 -1.52 11.06 0.39
CA MET A 217 -0.60 10.26 1.19
C MET A 217 -0.67 8.83 0.67
N ARG A 218 0.45 8.27 0.25
CA ARG A 218 0.50 6.99 -0.46
C ARG A 218 1.20 5.92 0.37
N PHE A 219 0.73 4.69 0.23
CA PHE A 219 1.40 3.50 0.76
C PHE A 219 2.15 2.79 -0.36
N LYS A 220 3.07 1.90 0.00
CA LYS A 220 3.72 1.00 -0.95
C LYS A 220 3.86 -0.39 -0.35
N LEU A 221 3.47 -1.38 -1.13
CA LEU A 221 3.69 -2.80 -0.85
C LEU A 221 5.02 -3.23 -1.47
N HIS A 222 5.92 -3.76 -0.65
CA HIS A 222 7.04 -4.57 -1.10
C HIS A 222 6.51 -5.97 -1.36
N PHE A 223 6.49 -6.41 -2.61
CA PHE A 223 5.98 -7.73 -2.97
C PHE A 223 6.95 -8.31 -3.98
N VAL A 224 7.86 -9.18 -3.54
CA VAL A 224 8.89 -9.80 -4.37
C VAL A 224 8.90 -11.30 -4.09
N PRO A 225 9.06 -12.17 -5.11
CA PRO A 225 9.22 -13.60 -4.90
C PRO A 225 10.30 -13.89 -3.85
N ASP A 226 10.05 -14.95 -3.07
CA ASP A 226 10.94 -15.40 -1.99
C ASP A 226 11.20 -14.38 -0.88
N GLN A 227 10.40 -13.31 -0.81
CA GLN A 227 10.45 -12.31 0.25
C GLN A 227 9.06 -12.08 0.83
N HIS A 228 9.03 -11.77 2.13
CA HIS A 228 7.79 -11.42 2.81
C HIS A 228 7.15 -10.19 2.15
N PRO A 229 5.83 -10.22 1.84
CA PRO A 229 5.11 -9.05 1.40
C PRO A 229 4.95 -8.05 2.55
N ILE A 230 5.47 -6.82 2.39
CA ILE A 230 5.47 -5.81 3.46
C ILE A 230 4.81 -4.52 2.98
N LEU A 231 3.69 -4.18 3.61
CA LEU A 231 2.99 -2.92 3.40
C LEU A 231 3.62 -1.85 4.28
N ALA A 232 3.97 -0.70 3.70
CA ALA A 232 4.44 0.47 4.43
C ALA A 232 3.63 1.72 4.10
N PHE A 233 3.38 2.53 5.13
CA PHE A 233 2.67 3.81 5.02
C PHE A 233 3.18 4.80 6.06
N CYS A 234 3.29 6.08 5.71
CA CYS A 234 3.62 7.15 6.64
C CYS A 234 2.44 8.10 6.81
N ASN A 235 2.04 8.36 8.06
CA ASN A 235 0.90 9.21 8.37
C ASN A 235 1.27 10.71 8.39
N ALA A 236 0.32 11.55 8.84
CA ALA A 236 0.46 13.00 8.88
C ALA A 236 1.22 13.53 10.12
N SER A 237 1.64 12.64 11.02
CA SER A 237 2.41 12.97 12.23
C SER A 237 3.80 12.33 12.23
N GLY A 238 4.28 11.89 11.07
CA GLY A 238 5.60 11.30 10.89
C GLY A 238 5.78 9.91 11.48
N LYS A 239 4.69 9.18 11.72
CA LYS A 239 4.71 7.76 12.08
C LYS A 239 4.67 6.90 10.83
N ILE A 240 5.57 5.93 10.77
CA ILE A 240 5.69 4.98 9.67
C ILE A 240 5.21 3.63 10.18
N TYR A 241 4.21 3.09 9.51
CA TYR A 241 3.54 1.85 9.85
C TYR A 241 3.96 0.74 8.89
N PHE A 242 4.20 -0.46 9.42
CA PHE A 242 4.54 -1.64 8.65
C PHE A 242 3.64 -2.82 9.03
N TRP A 243 3.20 -3.56 8.01
CA TRP A 243 2.52 -4.85 8.13
C TRP A 243 3.24 -5.88 7.28
N ASP A 244 3.56 -7.02 7.87
CA ASP A 244 4.18 -8.17 7.21
C ASP A 244 3.10 -9.23 6.98
N PHE A 245 2.73 -9.47 5.73
CA PHE A 245 1.61 -10.36 5.41
C PHE A 245 1.90 -11.81 5.80
N GLU A 246 3.19 -12.20 5.80
CA GLU A 246 3.61 -13.55 6.21
C GLU A 246 3.43 -13.77 7.73
N GLN A 247 3.50 -12.70 8.53
CA GLN A 247 3.19 -12.79 9.96
C GLN A 247 1.67 -12.97 10.20
N ILE A 248 0.83 -12.45 9.30
CA ILE A 248 -0.63 -12.63 9.40
C ILE A 248 -0.99 -14.09 9.11
N THR A 249 -0.50 -14.63 7.99
CA THR A 249 -0.71 -16.04 7.61
C THR A 249 -0.08 -16.99 8.62
N GLY A 250 1.17 -16.75 9.01
CA GLY A 250 1.86 -17.57 10.01
C GLY A 250 1.18 -17.57 11.38
N PHE A 251 0.54 -16.46 11.79
CA PHE A 251 -0.30 -16.44 12.99
C PHE A 251 -1.55 -17.31 12.83
N HIS A 252 -2.23 -17.21 11.69
CA HIS A 252 -3.41 -18.00 11.40
C HIS A 252 -3.10 -19.51 11.43
N ASP A 253 -2.01 -19.92 10.79
CA ASP A 253 -1.55 -21.31 10.78
C ASP A 253 -1.20 -21.81 12.19
N TYR A 254 -0.50 -20.98 12.97
CA TYR A 254 -0.19 -21.30 14.37
C TYR A 254 -1.47 -21.50 15.19
N VAL A 255 -2.44 -20.59 15.11
CA VAL A 255 -3.70 -20.70 15.87
C VAL A 255 -4.51 -21.93 15.42
N ASN A 256 -4.58 -22.22 14.13
CA ASN A 256 -5.27 -23.40 13.62
C ASN A 256 -4.58 -24.71 14.05
N ALA A 257 -3.25 -24.74 14.08
CA ALA A 257 -2.47 -25.87 14.57
C ALA A 257 -2.66 -26.11 16.08
N LEU A 258 -3.02 -25.09 16.86
CA LEU A 258 -3.39 -25.22 18.28
C LEU A 258 -4.85 -25.65 18.49
N ARG A 259 -5.74 -25.34 17.54
CA ARG A 259 -7.17 -25.73 17.60
C ARG A 259 -7.40 -27.21 17.27
N ARG A 260 -6.52 -27.83 16.48
CA ARG A 260 -6.63 -29.26 16.14
C ARG A 260 -6.38 -30.16 17.37
N PRO A 261 -7.08 -31.28 17.51
CA PRO A 261 -6.79 -32.26 18.55
C PRO A 261 -5.36 -32.81 18.38
N ARG A 262 -4.55 -32.78 19.44
CA ARG A 262 -3.24 -33.47 19.44
C ARG A 262 -3.42 -34.98 19.48
N ARG A 263 -2.56 -35.71 18.76
CA ARG A 263 -2.41 -37.16 18.95
C ARG A 263 -1.47 -37.42 20.12
N ASP A 264 -1.65 -38.56 20.78
CA ASP A 264 -0.76 -38.97 21.87
C ASP A 264 0.70 -39.07 21.37
N GLY A 265 1.60 -38.37 22.05
CA GLY A 265 3.03 -38.32 21.70
C GLY A 265 3.42 -37.28 20.64
N GLU A 266 2.49 -36.45 20.14
CA GLU A 266 2.81 -35.36 19.22
C GLU A 266 3.49 -34.19 19.96
N GLU A 267 4.55 -33.64 19.36
CA GLU A 267 5.28 -32.50 19.95
C GLU A 267 4.38 -31.26 20.09
N PRO A 268 4.67 -30.39 21.08
CA PRO A 268 4.01 -29.10 21.18
C PRO A 268 4.16 -28.28 19.90
N VAL A 269 3.10 -27.56 19.52
CA VAL A 269 3.14 -26.69 18.34
C VAL A 269 4.13 -25.56 18.62
N PRO A 270 5.20 -25.41 17.83
CA PRO A 270 6.21 -24.39 18.10
C PRO A 270 5.64 -22.99 17.86
N LYS A 271 5.82 -22.10 18.84
CA LYS A 271 5.43 -20.69 18.71
C LYS A 271 6.37 -19.99 17.73
N PRO A 272 5.86 -19.19 16.76
CA PRO A 272 6.71 -18.38 15.91
C PRO A 272 7.62 -17.44 16.72
N ASN A 273 8.87 -17.30 16.28
CA ASN A 273 9.90 -16.51 16.99
C ASN A 273 9.58 -15.01 17.02
N TRP A 274 8.94 -14.49 15.97
CA TRP A 274 8.52 -13.08 15.87
C TRP A 274 7.29 -12.75 16.73
N LEU A 275 6.55 -13.77 17.20
CA LEU A 275 5.33 -13.60 17.98
C LEU A 275 5.67 -13.34 19.46
N ASN A 276 5.94 -12.08 19.79
CA ASN A 276 6.34 -11.66 21.14
C ASN A 276 5.15 -11.53 22.10
N ALA A 277 5.33 -11.99 23.34
CA ALA A 277 4.34 -11.83 24.41
C ALA A 277 4.67 -10.62 25.30
N ILE A 278 3.66 -10.01 25.91
CA ILE A 278 3.85 -8.90 26.86
C ILE A 278 4.28 -9.50 28.20
N THR A 279 5.53 -9.25 28.58
CA THR A 279 6.07 -9.62 29.89
C THR A 279 6.07 -8.41 30.82
N HIS A 280 5.23 -8.43 31.85
CA HIS A 280 5.35 -7.45 32.94
C HIS A 280 6.55 -7.86 33.82
N ARG A 281 7.60 -7.03 33.86
CA ARG A 281 8.61 -7.18 34.92
C ARG A 281 7.92 -6.90 36.25
N SER A 282 8.04 -7.83 37.19
CA SER A 282 7.61 -7.62 38.58
C SER A 282 8.37 -6.45 39.17
N THR A 283 7.82 -5.24 39.07
CA THR A 283 8.13 -4.16 39.99
C THR A 283 7.16 -4.35 41.15
N GLY A 284 7.71 -4.60 42.34
CA GLY A 284 6.98 -5.04 43.53
C GLY A 284 6.04 -4.00 44.14
N ASN A 285 5.07 -3.52 43.38
CA ASN A 285 3.89 -2.83 43.89
C ASN A 285 2.66 -3.58 43.40
N ALA A 286 2.06 -4.35 44.31
CA ALA A 286 0.78 -4.98 44.10
C ALA A 286 -0.25 -3.93 43.68
N LYS A 287 -0.67 -3.94 42.41
CA LYS A 287 -1.83 -3.15 41.97
C LYS A 287 -3.06 -3.69 42.70
N SER A 288 -3.81 -2.80 43.35
CA SER A 288 -5.11 -3.09 43.94
C SER A 288 -6.03 -3.72 42.89
N GLY A 289 -6.69 -4.83 43.25
CA GLY A 289 -7.55 -5.58 42.34
C GLY A 289 -8.70 -4.75 41.76
N LEU A 290 -9.17 -5.17 40.58
CA LEU A 290 -10.23 -4.49 39.82
C LEU A 290 -11.50 -4.29 40.66
N THR A 291 -12.05 -3.09 40.59
CA THR A 291 -13.33 -2.72 41.19
C THR A 291 -14.49 -3.47 40.53
N VAL A 292 -15.62 -3.57 41.22
CA VAL A 292 -16.83 -4.26 40.73
C VAL A 292 -17.33 -3.68 39.39
N ARG A 293 -17.11 -2.38 39.15
CA ARG A 293 -17.45 -1.70 37.90
C ARG A 293 -16.53 -2.10 36.75
N GLU A 294 -15.23 -2.24 37.01
CA GLU A 294 -14.25 -2.67 36.02
C GLU A 294 -14.44 -4.15 35.64
N ARG A 295 -14.83 -5.01 36.59
CA ARG A 295 -15.20 -6.40 36.29
C ARG A 295 -16.43 -6.49 35.38
N LYS A 296 -17.49 -5.71 35.66
CA LYS A 296 -18.69 -5.65 34.81
C LYS A 296 -18.44 -5.06 33.42
N ALA A 297 -17.44 -4.19 33.27
CA ALA A 297 -17.02 -3.67 31.97
C ALA A 297 -16.20 -4.71 31.18
N ALA A 298 -15.33 -5.47 31.85
CA ALA A 298 -14.60 -6.58 31.25
C ALA A 298 -15.52 -7.74 30.83
N ASP A 299 -16.57 -8.05 31.60
CA ASP A 299 -17.58 -9.08 31.25
C ASP A 299 -18.46 -8.70 30.04
N LYS A 300 -18.47 -7.42 29.64
CA LYS A 300 -19.15 -6.95 28.42
C LYS A 300 -18.28 -7.01 27.17
N VAL A 301 -16.98 -7.31 27.31
CA VAL A 301 -16.07 -7.48 26.18
C VAL A 301 -16.36 -8.84 25.56
N HIS A 302 -16.66 -8.85 24.27
CA HIS A 302 -16.81 -10.09 23.52
C HIS A 302 -15.52 -10.89 23.67
N ARG A 303 -15.59 -12.11 24.23
CA ARG A 303 -14.40 -12.98 24.38
C ARG A 303 -13.71 -13.09 23.03
N THR A 304 -12.43 -12.77 23.00
CA THR A 304 -11.66 -12.86 21.75
C THR A 304 -11.59 -14.33 21.30
N GLU A 305 -11.57 -14.59 19.99
CA GLU A 305 -11.46 -15.96 19.48
C GLU A 305 -10.24 -16.72 20.01
N LEU A 306 -9.20 -15.99 20.40
CA LEU A 306 -7.97 -16.56 20.97
C LEU A 306 -8.19 -17.10 22.39
N GLU A 307 -9.11 -16.53 23.18
CA GLU A 307 -9.47 -17.04 24.50
C GLU A 307 -10.18 -18.39 24.45
N GLN A 308 -10.75 -18.73 23.29
CA GLN A 308 -11.40 -20.02 23.07
C GLN A 308 -10.37 -21.13 22.83
N VAL A 309 -9.09 -20.81 22.61
CA VAL A 309 -8.00 -21.77 22.47
C VAL A 309 -7.40 -22.04 23.86
N PRO A 310 -7.61 -23.24 24.45
CA PRO A 310 -7.20 -23.50 25.84
C PRO A 310 -5.70 -23.34 26.07
N GLU A 311 -4.88 -23.74 25.10
CA GLU A 311 -3.41 -23.63 25.18
C GLU A 311 -2.97 -22.16 25.27
N LEU A 312 -3.57 -21.27 24.48
CA LEU A 312 -3.24 -19.84 24.50
C LEU A 312 -3.66 -19.19 25.81
N LYS A 313 -4.89 -19.49 26.27
CA LYS A 313 -5.43 -18.98 27.53
C LYS A 313 -4.62 -19.44 28.75
N GLY A 314 -4.08 -20.66 28.71
CA GLY A 314 -3.27 -21.21 29.79
C GLY A 314 -1.85 -20.63 29.86
N GLN A 315 -1.30 -20.20 28.72
CA GLN A 315 0.10 -19.78 28.61
C GLN A 315 0.32 -18.26 28.61
N PHE A 316 -0.66 -17.48 28.16
CA PHE A 316 -0.48 -16.04 27.94
C PHE A 316 -1.52 -15.20 28.69
N ASN A 317 -1.11 -13.98 29.07
CA ASN A 317 -2.01 -13.02 29.69
C ASN A 317 -2.98 -12.41 28.66
N GLN A 318 -4.12 -11.91 29.15
CA GLN A 318 -5.16 -11.32 28.31
C GLN A 318 -4.64 -10.18 27.42
N GLU A 319 -3.77 -9.33 27.96
CA GLU A 319 -3.19 -8.20 27.21
C GLU A 319 -2.39 -8.66 25.99
N THR A 320 -1.68 -9.78 26.10
CA THR A 320 -0.96 -10.41 25.00
C THR A 320 -1.94 -10.93 23.94
N LEU A 321 -3.00 -11.61 24.36
CA LEU A 321 -4.02 -12.13 23.44
C LEU A 321 -4.73 -10.99 22.70
N ASP A 322 -5.11 -9.92 23.40
CA ASP A 322 -5.72 -8.73 22.80
C ASP A 322 -4.79 -8.04 21.80
N MET A 323 -3.48 -7.98 22.12
CA MET A 323 -2.46 -7.42 21.24
C MET A 323 -2.27 -8.27 19.99
N TRP A 324 -2.19 -9.59 20.11
CA TRP A 324 -2.08 -10.51 18.98
C TRP A 324 -3.34 -10.47 18.12
N ASN A 325 -4.52 -10.50 18.73
CA ASN A 325 -5.79 -10.39 18.03
C ASN A 325 -5.85 -9.12 17.19
N GLY A 326 -5.48 -7.98 17.77
CA GLY A 326 -5.47 -6.70 17.05
C GLY A 326 -4.44 -6.59 15.93
N LYS A 327 -3.35 -7.38 15.93
CA LYS A 327 -2.29 -7.29 14.91
C LYS A 327 -2.41 -8.33 13.80
N TYR A 328 -3.01 -9.48 14.09
CA TYR A 328 -2.92 -10.65 13.21
C TYR A 328 -4.27 -11.33 12.94
N SER A 329 -5.33 -11.04 13.71
CA SER A 329 -6.63 -11.69 13.48
C SER A 329 -7.41 -11.02 12.36
N VAL A 330 -7.74 -11.79 11.33
CA VAL A 330 -8.49 -11.35 10.14
C VAL A 330 -9.92 -11.89 10.12
N SER A 331 -10.44 -12.39 11.24
CA SER A 331 -11.76 -13.03 11.27
C SER A 331 -12.93 -12.07 11.08
N ASN A 332 -12.74 -10.79 11.40
CA ASN A 332 -13.72 -9.72 11.14
C ASN A 332 -13.12 -8.67 10.19
N PRO A 333 -13.59 -8.60 8.92
CA PRO A 333 -13.13 -7.62 7.94
C PRO A 333 -13.33 -6.15 8.35
N GLN A 334 -14.22 -5.86 9.31
CA GLN A 334 -14.51 -4.51 9.79
C GLN A 334 -13.61 -4.08 10.95
N VAL A 335 -12.76 -4.95 11.46
CA VAL A 335 -11.82 -4.63 12.55
C VAL A 335 -10.43 -4.42 11.95
N PRO A 336 -9.93 -3.17 11.89
CA PRO A 336 -8.65 -2.90 11.25
C PRO A 336 -7.48 -3.50 12.03
N LEU A 337 -6.55 -4.12 11.30
CA LEU A 337 -5.30 -4.64 11.82
C LEU A 337 -4.37 -3.50 12.25
N LYS A 338 -3.94 -3.55 13.50
CA LYS A 338 -2.88 -2.70 14.04
C LYS A 338 -1.55 -3.00 13.33
N PRO A 339 -0.71 -1.97 13.11
CA PRO A 339 0.61 -2.18 12.53
C PRO A 339 1.47 -3.13 13.36
N HIS A 340 2.21 -3.99 12.66
CA HIS A 340 3.15 -4.92 13.28
C HIS A 340 4.31 -4.16 13.90
N LYS A 341 4.81 -3.16 13.16
CA LYS A 341 5.88 -2.27 13.56
C LYS A 341 5.52 -0.80 13.28
N ILE A 342 5.91 0.08 14.21
CA ILE A 342 5.76 1.53 14.09
C ILE A 342 7.14 2.15 14.29
N GLU A 343 7.56 2.98 13.33
CA GLU A 343 8.77 3.80 13.44
C GLU A 343 8.39 5.28 13.50
N ASN A 344 9.16 6.08 14.24
CA ASN A 344 8.94 7.52 14.36
C ASN A 344 10.04 8.29 13.62
N CYS A 345 9.64 9.21 12.74
CA CYS A 345 10.53 10.14 12.06
C CYS A 345 11.26 11.11 13.02
N GLY A 346 10.72 11.33 14.22
CA GLY A 346 11.24 12.32 15.17
C GLY A 346 10.90 13.78 14.81
N ALA A 347 10.42 14.04 13.60
CA ALA A 347 9.86 15.32 13.19
C ALA A 347 8.33 15.32 13.36
N SER A 348 7.83 16.01 14.39
CA SER A 348 6.42 16.04 14.79
C SER A 348 5.46 16.65 13.76
N THR A 349 5.99 17.35 12.75
CA THR A 349 5.22 18.02 11.68
C THR A 349 5.41 17.38 10.30
N PHE A 350 6.09 16.23 10.23
CA PHE A 350 6.33 15.53 8.97
C PHE A 350 5.06 14.83 8.48
N VAL A 351 4.65 15.16 7.25
CA VAL A 351 3.52 14.51 6.56
C VAL A 351 4.10 13.60 5.49
N GLY A 352 3.91 12.29 5.63
CA GLY A 352 4.31 11.31 4.63
C GLY A 352 3.54 11.48 3.32
N ARG A 353 4.25 11.53 2.20
CA ARG A 353 3.66 11.67 0.85
C ARG A 353 3.84 10.42 0.00
N GLN A 354 4.98 9.74 0.09
CA GLN A 354 5.22 8.47 -0.61
C GLN A 354 6.09 7.54 0.22
N VAL A 355 5.95 6.26 -0.06
CA VAL A 355 6.89 5.22 0.34
C VAL A 355 7.42 4.50 -0.90
N ALA A 356 8.69 4.13 -0.90
CA ALA A 356 9.31 3.30 -1.94
C ALA A 356 10.23 2.27 -1.32
N TRP A 357 10.32 1.10 -1.94
CA TRP A 357 11.22 0.02 -1.52
C TRP A 357 12.32 -0.16 -2.56
N SER A 358 13.53 -0.50 -2.10
CA SER A 358 14.57 -1.02 -3.00
C SER A 358 14.16 -2.41 -3.52
N PRO A 359 14.65 -2.85 -4.69
CA PRO A 359 14.32 -4.16 -5.25
C PRO A 359 14.53 -5.34 -4.29
N GLY A 360 15.63 -5.36 -3.54
CA GLY A 360 15.89 -6.39 -2.54
C GLY A 360 15.19 -6.17 -1.19
N GLY A 361 14.35 -5.15 -1.06
CA GLY A 361 13.63 -4.81 0.17
C GLY A 361 14.51 -4.34 1.35
N GLN A 362 15.83 -4.22 1.18
CA GLN A 362 16.76 -3.83 2.24
C GLN A 362 16.63 -2.34 2.63
N TRP A 363 16.13 -1.50 1.73
CA TRP A 363 15.85 -0.09 1.96
C TRP A 363 14.38 0.23 1.78
N CYS A 364 13.85 1.04 2.68
CA CYS A 364 12.54 1.67 2.56
C CYS A 364 12.74 3.19 2.65
N VAL A 365 12.29 3.93 1.63
CA VAL A 365 12.42 5.37 1.55
C VAL A 365 11.06 6.01 1.71
N VAL A 366 10.93 6.92 2.67
CA VAL A 366 9.71 7.72 2.89
C VAL A 366 10.03 9.17 2.60
N VAL A 367 9.25 9.80 1.72
CA VAL A 367 9.39 11.23 1.40
C VAL A 367 8.12 11.98 1.77
N GLY A 368 8.25 13.25 2.12
CA GLY A 368 7.12 14.02 2.62
C GLY A 368 7.32 15.53 2.60
N SER A 369 6.63 16.22 3.52
CA SER A 369 6.70 17.67 3.65
C SER A 369 8.13 18.19 3.85
N SER A 370 8.33 19.47 3.51
CA SER A 370 9.60 20.18 3.73
C SER A 370 10.82 19.58 3.03
N ASN A 371 10.61 18.92 1.88
CA ASN A 371 11.66 18.25 1.10
C ASN A 371 12.49 17.24 1.91
N PHE A 372 11.86 16.61 2.89
CA PHE A 372 12.53 15.67 3.78
C PHE A 372 12.36 14.23 3.29
N ALA A 373 13.46 13.47 3.34
CA ALA A 373 13.51 12.06 2.99
C ALA A 373 14.08 11.24 4.15
N LEU A 374 13.39 10.17 4.49
CA LEU A 374 13.80 9.17 5.48
C LEU A 374 14.22 7.91 4.75
N VAL A 375 15.38 7.38 5.11
CA VAL A 375 15.88 6.12 4.55
C VAL A 375 16.01 5.13 5.70
N LEU A 376 15.12 4.13 5.71
CA LEU A 376 15.14 3.03 6.66
C LEU A 376 15.87 1.84 6.05
N GLN A 377 16.65 1.15 6.87
CA GLN A 377 17.40 -0.04 6.47
C GLN A 377 16.96 -1.25 7.30
N ARG A 378 16.91 -2.42 6.66
CA ARG A 378 16.92 -3.73 7.33
C ARG A 378 18.08 -4.59 6.83
N TRP A 379 18.42 -5.62 7.59
CA TRP A 379 19.57 -6.51 7.32
C TRP A 379 20.92 -5.78 7.22
N ALA A 380 21.05 -4.68 7.95
CA ALA A 380 22.33 -3.99 8.05
C ALA A 380 23.38 -4.93 8.69
N PRO A 381 24.61 -4.96 8.17
CA PRO A 381 25.68 -5.71 8.82
C PRO A 381 25.89 -5.18 10.24
N PRO A 382 26.26 -6.05 11.20
CA PRO A 382 26.57 -5.61 12.55
C PRO A 382 27.65 -4.53 12.49
N LYS A 383 27.42 -3.42 13.21
CA LYS A 383 28.44 -2.37 13.34
C LYS A 383 29.69 -3.03 13.93
N LYS A 384 30.80 -3.02 13.19
CA LYS A 384 32.11 -3.30 13.78
C LYS A 384 32.31 -2.23 14.86
N GLU A 385 32.44 -2.66 16.12
CA GLU A 385 32.91 -1.79 17.19
C GLU A 385 34.26 -1.21 16.72
N ALA A 386 34.31 0.11 16.61
CA ALA A 386 35.48 0.85 16.16
C ALA A 386 36.41 1.12 17.33
#